data_AF-A0A9E1UXA0-F1
#
_entry.id   AF-A0A9E1UXA0-F1
#
_cell.length_a   1.000
_cell.length_b   1.000
_cell.length_c   1.000
_cell.angle_alpha   90.00
_cell.angle_beta   90.00
_cell.angle_gamma   90.00
#
_symmetry.space_group_name_H-M   'P 1'
#
loop_
_entity.id
_entity.type
_entity.pdbx_description
1 polymer ?
#
loop_
_entity_poly.entity_id
_entity_poly.type
_entity_poly.pdbx_seq_one_letter_code
_entity_poly.pdbx_strand_id
1 'polypeptide(L)'
;MPDRQSENMLSQFPSPGTRLVLHRGGILTVEVRGGAAGSARAYLRTNLGRGAVRWAEVLAFAEEGRAILHRDWHDLPMREVGPGHFRIDLPLVETGVFEAKAFLLLDGDDEVQWVKGENLRLKVESEESCCLNSIYTVFPRQFGRQPWLDDGLRESIGRLDDAGYHVIPPSGTFRDVIGKLDEIADLRMRILQLLPVHPVPTTFARMGRFGSPFAAGDYRTVDPAM
;
A
#
# COMPACT_ATOMS: atom_id res chain seq x y z
N MET A 1 49.25 10.29 -20.43
CA MET A 1 48.42 10.73 -19.29
C MET A 1 47.25 9.77 -19.21
N PRO A 2 47.26 8.78 -18.30
CA PRO A 2 46.11 7.90 -18.12
C PRO A 2 44.98 8.72 -17.51
N ASP A 3 43.79 8.41 -17.98
CA ASP A 3 42.52 9.06 -17.71
C ASP A 3 42.19 9.05 -16.21
N ARG A 4 42.27 10.21 -15.54
CA ARG A 4 41.90 10.36 -14.11
C ARG A 4 40.38 10.26 -13.87
N GLN A 5 39.57 10.05 -14.90
CA GLN A 5 38.11 10.03 -14.78
C GLN A 5 37.52 8.67 -14.37
N SER A 6 38.31 7.59 -14.36
CA SER A 6 37.83 6.24 -14.01
C SER A 6 37.88 5.91 -12.51
N GLU A 7 38.48 6.76 -11.65
CA GLU A 7 38.72 6.46 -10.23
C GLU A 7 37.71 7.07 -9.23
N ASN A 8 36.66 7.79 -9.67
CA ASN A 8 35.75 8.51 -8.76
C ASN A 8 34.25 8.21 -8.97
N MET A 9 33.90 6.99 -9.39
CA MET A 9 32.50 6.63 -9.61
C MET A 9 31.78 6.33 -8.29
N LEU A 10 30.91 7.26 -7.87
CA LEU A 10 30.02 7.06 -6.73
C LEU A 10 29.07 5.90 -6.99
N SER A 11 28.95 5.02 -5.99
CA SER A 11 28.00 3.91 -5.99
C SER A 11 27.13 3.98 -4.74
N GLN A 12 25.89 3.48 -4.86
CA GLN A 12 24.94 3.40 -3.77
C GLN A 12 24.40 1.98 -3.67
N PHE A 13 24.19 1.50 -2.45
CA PHE A 13 23.41 0.31 -2.13
C PHE A 13 22.22 0.69 -1.25
N PRO A 14 20.99 0.23 -1.52
CA PRO A 14 20.54 -0.43 -2.74
C PRO A 14 20.83 0.42 -3.98
N SER A 15 21.00 -0.25 -5.12
CA SER A 15 21.33 0.44 -6.38
C SER A 15 20.28 1.49 -6.72
N PRO A 16 20.65 2.65 -7.28
CA PRO A 16 19.72 3.66 -7.76
C PRO A 16 18.63 3.05 -8.66
N GLY A 17 17.38 3.50 -8.53
CA GLY A 17 16.21 2.95 -9.23
C GLY A 17 15.63 1.66 -8.65
N THR A 18 16.23 1.08 -7.60
CA THR A 18 15.67 -0.09 -6.92
C THR A 18 14.30 0.24 -6.30
N ARG A 19 13.35 -0.69 -6.45
CA ARG A 19 12.03 -0.62 -5.82
C ARG A 19 11.95 -1.67 -4.72
N LEU A 20 11.63 -1.25 -3.50
CA LEU A 20 11.57 -2.10 -2.31
C LEU A 20 10.17 -2.08 -1.71
N VAL A 21 9.70 -3.25 -1.29
CA VAL A 21 8.58 -3.40 -0.37
C VAL A 21 9.17 -3.77 0.98
N LEU A 22 8.89 -2.95 1.98
CA LEU A 22 9.41 -3.03 3.34
C LEU A 22 8.22 -2.96 4.31
N HIS A 23 8.45 -3.25 5.59
CA HIS A 23 7.42 -3.19 6.62
C HIS A 23 7.81 -2.21 7.72
N ARG A 24 6.82 -1.54 8.31
CA ARG A 24 6.99 -0.76 9.54
C ARG A 24 7.63 -1.64 10.63
N GLY A 25 8.52 -1.07 11.44
CA GLY A 25 9.36 -1.79 12.39
C GLY A 25 10.65 -2.39 11.78
N GLY A 26 10.78 -2.40 10.45
CA GLY A 26 12.02 -2.77 9.77
C GLY A 26 13.08 -1.67 9.76
N ILE A 27 14.22 -1.98 9.13
CA ILE A 27 15.33 -1.03 8.94
C ILE A 27 15.67 -0.99 7.44
N LEU A 28 15.77 0.21 6.88
CA LEU A 28 16.37 0.46 5.59
C LEU A 28 17.84 0.85 5.77
N THR A 29 18.75 0.01 5.32
CA THR A 29 20.17 0.35 5.20
C THR A 29 20.43 0.98 3.83
N VAL A 30 21.04 2.16 3.80
CA VAL A 30 21.59 2.77 2.59
C VAL A 30 23.07 3.00 2.78
N GLU A 31 23.87 2.62 1.79
CA GLU A 31 25.32 2.81 1.77
C GLU A 31 25.72 3.58 0.51
N VAL A 32 26.75 4.41 0.63
CA VAL A 32 27.43 5.08 -0.50
C VAL A 32 28.91 4.78 -0.43
N ARG A 33 29.51 4.51 -1.58
CA ARG A 33 30.95 4.36 -1.72
C ARG A 33 31.49 5.26 -2.82
N GLY A 34 32.58 5.95 -2.51
CA GLY A 34 33.32 6.84 -3.41
C GLY A 34 33.69 8.16 -2.71
N GLY A 35 34.51 8.97 -3.39
CA GLY A 35 35.18 10.13 -2.80
C GLY A 35 36.52 9.75 -2.17
N ALA A 36 37.46 10.70 -2.13
CA ALA A 36 38.72 10.52 -1.42
C ALA A 36 38.45 10.48 0.10
N ALA A 37 39.13 9.58 0.81
CA ALA A 37 38.95 9.40 2.25
C ALA A 37 39.24 10.71 3.02
N GLY A 38 38.32 11.10 3.90
CA GLY A 38 38.50 12.24 4.82
C GLY A 38 38.24 13.64 4.26
N SER A 39 37.63 13.77 3.07
CA SER A 39 37.34 15.08 2.44
C SER A 39 35.89 15.24 1.93
N ALA A 40 34.95 14.45 2.45
CA ALA A 40 33.56 14.48 2.00
C ALA A 40 32.58 14.13 3.13
N ARG A 41 31.42 14.81 3.12
CA ARG A 41 30.26 14.49 3.96
C ARG A 41 29.19 13.83 3.11
N ALA A 42 28.64 12.71 3.56
CA ALA A 42 27.58 12.00 2.86
C ALA A 42 26.21 12.28 3.45
N TYR A 43 25.21 12.40 2.58
CA TYR A 43 23.83 12.65 2.95
C TYR A 43 22.89 11.76 2.15
N LEU A 44 21.77 11.38 2.77
CA LEU A 44 20.63 10.76 2.12
C LEU A 44 19.50 11.78 2.04
N ARG A 45 19.16 12.23 0.83
CA ARG A 45 17.95 13.02 0.59
C ARG A 45 16.76 12.09 0.49
N THR A 46 15.77 12.27 1.35
CA THR A 46 14.57 11.41 1.39
C THR A 46 13.34 12.18 1.88
N ASN A 47 12.16 11.63 1.62
CA ASN A 47 10.92 12.06 2.26
C ASN A 47 10.39 11.09 3.33
N LEU A 48 11.16 10.04 3.63
CA LEU A 48 10.85 9.07 4.69
C LEU A 48 10.89 9.73 6.06
N GLY A 49 9.86 9.54 6.89
CA GLY A 49 9.70 10.23 8.17
C GLY A 49 8.88 11.53 8.07
N ARG A 50 8.42 11.90 6.87
CA ARG A 50 7.55 13.07 6.62
C ARG A 50 6.30 12.73 5.82
N GLY A 51 5.81 11.48 5.92
CA GLY A 51 4.59 11.04 5.24
C GLY A 51 3.37 11.89 5.55
N ALA A 52 3.21 12.37 6.78
CA ALA A 52 2.12 13.29 7.15
C ALA A 52 2.14 14.61 6.36
N VAL A 53 3.32 15.17 6.08
CA VAL A 53 3.47 16.40 5.29
C VAL A 53 3.05 16.13 3.84
N ARG A 54 3.51 15.03 3.27
CA ARG A 54 3.13 14.59 1.92
C ARG A 54 1.62 14.37 1.80
N TRP A 55 1.03 13.68 2.76
CA TRP A 55 -0.42 13.42 2.78
C TRP A 55 -1.24 14.70 2.87
N ALA A 56 -0.84 15.64 3.71
CA ALA A 56 -1.50 16.95 3.78
C ALA A 56 -1.42 17.71 2.45
N GLU A 57 -0.29 17.67 1.74
CA GLU A 57 -0.16 18.28 0.40
C GLU A 57 -1.04 17.58 -0.65
N VAL A 58 -1.08 16.25 -0.64
CA VAL A 58 -1.93 15.47 -1.56
C VAL A 58 -3.41 15.77 -1.32
N LEU A 59 -3.84 15.83 -0.06
CA LEU A 59 -5.22 16.16 0.29
C LEU A 59 -5.58 17.59 -0.14
N ALA A 60 -4.74 18.57 0.19
CA ALA A 60 -4.97 19.95 -0.20
C ALA A 60 -4.98 20.14 -1.74
N PHE A 61 -4.18 19.37 -2.47
CA PHE A 61 -4.24 19.34 -3.94
C PHE A 61 -5.57 18.75 -4.42
N ALA A 62 -5.98 17.60 -3.88
CA ALA A 62 -7.18 16.89 -4.31
C ALA A 62 -8.48 17.64 -3.97
N GLU A 63 -8.55 18.28 -2.81
CA GLU A 63 -9.76 18.95 -2.31
C GLU A 63 -9.82 20.44 -2.68
N GLU A 64 -8.67 21.12 -2.69
CA GLU A 64 -8.62 22.59 -2.85
C GLU A 64 -7.86 23.04 -4.10
N GLY A 65 -7.26 22.13 -4.87
CA GLY A 65 -6.46 22.47 -6.05
C GLY A 65 -5.12 23.16 -5.74
N ARG A 66 -4.64 23.10 -4.49
CA ARG A 66 -3.35 23.70 -4.10
C ARG A 66 -2.17 22.94 -4.70
N ALA A 67 -1.19 23.64 -5.27
CA ALA A 67 0.00 23.01 -5.86
C ALA A 67 0.84 22.24 -4.81
N ILE A 68 1.36 21.07 -5.21
CA ILE A 68 2.27 20.25 -4.39
C ILE A 68 3.66 20.88 -4.41
N LEU A 69 4.23 21.10 -3.22
CA LEU A 69 5.51 21.80 -3.04
C LEU A 69 6.65 20.88 -2.61
N HIS A 70 6.37 19.60 -2.35
CA HIS A 70 7.39 18.61 -1.97
C HIS A 70 8.11 18.98 -0.66
N ARG A 71 7.37 19.53 0.31
CA ARG A 71 7.91 19.94 1.63
C ARG A 71 8.31 18.77 2.53
N ASP A 72 8.00 17.56 2.10
CA ASP A 72 8.35 16.29 2.74
C ASP A 72 9.83 15.91 2.56
N TRP A 73 10.54 16.48 1.58
CA TRP A 73 11.96 16.17 1.36
C TRP A 73 12.88 16.85 2.38
N HIS A 74 13.89 16.11 2.82
CA HIS A 74 14.95 16.58 3.72
C HIS A 74 16.21 15.72 3.58
N ASP A 75 17.31 16.20 4.15
CA ASP A 75 18.61 15.53 4.09
C ASP A 75 18.97 14.95 5.46
N LEU A 76 19.39 13.68 5.45
CA LEU A 76 19.84 12.97 6.64
C LEU A 76 21.34 12.67 6.53
N PRO A 77 22.16 13.03 7.54
CA PRO A 77 23.59 12.76 7.49
C PRO A 77 23.87 11.26 7.57
N MET A 78 24.80 10.78 6.75
CA MET A 78 25.29 9.40 6.77
C MET A 78 26.59 9.31 7.57
N ARG A 79 26.81 8.18 8.26
CA ARG A 79 28.03 7.94 9.04
C ARG A 79 29.10 7.32 8.15
N GLU A 80 30.34 7.82 8.23
CA GLU A 80 31.48 7.12 7.63
C GLU A 80 31.76 5.83 8.43
N VAL A 81 31.80 4.69 7.75
CA VAL A 81 32.03 3.34 8.32
C VAL A 81 33.33 2.72 7.83
N GLY A 82 33.99 3.37 6.87
CA GLY A 82 35.32 3.07 6.36
C GLY A 82 35.75 4.18 5.39
N PRO A 83 37.01 4.22 4.96
CA PRO A 83 37.51 5.26 4.06
C PRO A 83 36.64 5.40 2.80
N GLY A 84 35.94 6.52 2.64
CA GLY A 84 35.05 6.77 1.49
C GLY A 84 33.83 5.85 1.42
N HIS A 85 33.46 5.21 2.54
CA HIS A 85 32.28 4.36 2.69
C HIS A 85 31.37 4.92 3.77
N PHE A 86 30.19 5.33 3.37
CA PHE A 86 29.19 5.94 4.24
C PHE A 86 27.96 5.06 4.34
N ARG A 87 27.30 5.07 5.50
CA ARG A 87 26.12 4.27 5.79
C ARG A 87 25.13 5.03 6.65
N ILE A 88 23.85 4.81 6.37
CA ILE A 88 22.74 5.19 7.24
C ILE A 88 21.78 4.02 7.38
N ASP A 89 21.33 3.79 8.61
CA ASP A 89 20.31 2.79 8.95
C ASP A 89 19.06 3.54 9.42
N LEU A 90 18.00 3.50 8.62
CA LEU A 90 16.76 4.23 8.88
C LEU A 90 15.69 3.29 9.43
N PRO A 91 15.19 3.52 10.66
CA PRO A 91 14.03 2.78 11.16
C PRO A 91 12.78 3.18 10.38
N LEU A 92 12.01 2.19 9.97
CA LEU A 92 10.77 2.39 9.21
C LEU A 92 9.61 2.55 10.19
N VAL A 93 9.18 3.79 10.45
CA VAL A 93 8.19 4.10 11.50
C VAL A 93 6.80 4.48 10.99
N GLU A 94 6.65 4.68 9.68
CA GLU A 94 5.37 5.04 9.06
C GLU A 94 5.14 4.27 7.77
N THR A 95 3.86 4.00 7.48
CA THR A 95 3.43 3.36 6.24
C THR A 95 3.31 4.39 5.12
N GLY A 96 3.68 4.03 3.90
CA GLY A 96 3.56 4.95 2.76
C GLY A 96 4.45 4.59 1.59
N VAL A 97 4.53 5.51 0.63
CA VAL A 97 5.43 5.44 -0.51
C VAL A 97 6.42 6.59 -0.44
N PHE A 98 7.69 6.24 -0.30
CA PHE A 98 8.81 7.16 -0.09
C PHE A 98 9.84 7.02 -1.19
N GLU A 99 10.71 8.02 -1.25
CA GLU A 99 11.84 8.06 -2.16
C GLU A 99 13.10 8.46 -1.40
N ALA A 100 14.26 7.98 -1.88
CA ALA A 100 15.54 8.32 -1.28
C ALA A 100 16.66 8.33 -2.33
N LYS A 101 17.62 9.23 -2.19
CA LYS A 101 18.81 9.30 -3.02
C LYS A 101 19.97 9.90 -2.27
N ALA A 102 21.13 9.26 -2.34
CA ALA A 102 22.30 9.71 -1.63
C ALA A 102 23.20 10.61 -2.50
N PHE A 103 23.96 11.46 -1.83
CA PHE A 103 24.95 12.35 -2.43
C PHE A 103 26.11 12.62 -1.48
N LEU A 104 27.23 13.08 -2.02
CA LEU A 104 28.35 13.62 -1.27
C LEU A 104 28.41 15.14 -1.39
N LEU A 105 28.82 15.79 -0.31
CA LEU A 105 29.25 17.17 -0.28
C LEU A 105 30.77 17.17 -0.08
N LEU A 106 31.51 17.67 -1.07
CA LEU A 106 32.97 17.73 -1.03
C LEU A 106 33.43 18.91 -0.17
N ASP A 107 34.48 18.70 0.64
CA ASP A 107 35.02 19.75 1.48
C ASP A 107 35.73 20.83 0.63
N GLY A 108 35.41 22.10 0.89
CA GLY A 108 36.11 23.26 0.31
C GLY A 108 35.36 24.00 -0.80
N ASP A 109 34.48 23.34 -1.56
CA ASP A 109 33.81 23.95 -2.73
C ASP A 109 32.26 23.89 -2.70
N ASP A 110 31.65 23.39 -1.61
CA ASP A 110 30.20 23.13 -1.49
C ASP A 110 29.64 22.32 -2.70
N GLU A 111 30.51 21.60 -3.40
CA GLU A 111 30.15 20.83 -4.58
C GLU A 111 29.34 19.58 -4.16
N VAL A 112 28.14 19.46 -4.72
CA VAL A 112 27.26 18.31 -4.51
C VAL A 112 27.46 17.29 -5.63
N GLN A 113 27.88 16.09 -5.25
CA GLN A 113 28.01 14.95 -6.15
C GLN A 113 26.92 13.92 -5.89
N TRP A 114 25.94 13.87 -6.79
CA TRP A 114 24.87 12.88 -6.75
C TRP A 114 25.34 11.53 -7.27
N VAL A 115 24.88 10.46 -6.63
CA VAL A 115 24.97 9.12 -7.23
C VAL A 115 24.13 9.11 -8.52
N LYS A 116 24.70 8.60 -9.61
CA LYS A 116 24.02 8.53 -10.92
C LYS A 116 22.85 7.52 -10.87
N GLY A 117 21.75 7.86 -11.54
CA GLY A 117 20.55 7.00 -11.65
C GLY A 117 19.30 7.59 -10.99
N GLU A 118 18.20 6.83 -10.99
CA GLU A 118 16.92 7.21 -10.39
C GLU A 118 16.93 7.11 -8.86
N ASN A 119 15.92 7.71 -8.21
CA ASN A 119 15.70 7.56 -6.78
C ASN A 119 15.38 6.10 -6.42
N LEU A 120 15.70 5.69 -5.20
CA LEU A 120 15.07 4.53 -4.59
C LEU A 120 13.56 4.78 -4.47
N ARG A 121 12.76 3.75 -4.69
CA ARG A 121 11.32 3.74 -4.43
C ARG A 121 11.03 2.78 -3.29
N LEU A 122 10.44 3.27 -2.21
CA LEU A 122 10.24 2.53 -0.98
C LEU A 122 8.74 2.46 -0.71
N LYS A 123 8.15 1.27 -0.72
CA LYS A 123 6.79 1.04 -0.22
C LYS A 123 6.91 0.44 1.17
N VAL A 124 6.53 1.20 2.20
CA VAL A 124 6.49 0.71 3.58
C VAL A 124 5.07 0.31 3.91
N GLU A 125 4.85 -0.98 4.06
CA GLU A 125 3.59 -1.60 4.47
C GLU A 125 3.47 -1.66 5.99
N SER A 126 2.25 -1.89 6.49
CA SER A 126 2.01 -2.18 7.90
C SER A 126 2.81 -3.42 8.34
N GLU A 127 3.28 -3.43 9.58
CA GLU A 127 3.82 -4.63 10.23
C GLU A 127 2.75 -5.72 10.38
N GLU A 128 1.47 -5.34 10.43
CA GLU A 128 0.36 -6.28 10.60
C GLU A 128 0.24 -7.27 9.44
N SER A 129 0.73 -6.89 8.25
CA SER A 129 0.68 -7.71 7.04
C SER A 129 2.02 -8.39 6.70
N CYS A 130 3.05 -8.26 7.56
CA CYS A 130 4.39 -8.75 7.21
C CYS A 130 4.51 -10.28 7.23
N CYS A 131 3.76 -10.97 8.09
CA CYS A 131 3.80 -12.42 8.21
C CYS A 131 2.54 -12.95 8.90
N LEU A 132 2.40 -14.29 8.94
CA LEU A 132 1.29 -14.99 9.59
C LEU A 132 -0.10 -14.60 9.07
N ASN A 133 -0.18 -14.16 7.81
CA ASN A 133 -1.44 -13.76 7.19
C ASN A 133 -2.34 -14.97 6.93
N SER A 134 -3.47 -15.04 7.63
CA SER A 134 -4.59 -15.95 7.35
C SER A 134 -5.82 -15.11 7.01
N ILE A 135 -6.37 -15.33 5.82
CA ILE A 135 -7.45 -14.50 5.26
C ILE A 135 -8.74 -15.33 5.24
N TYR A 136 -9.79 -14.79 5.84
CA TYR A 136 -11.16 -15.30 5.70
C TYR A 136 -11.96 -14.35 4.81
N THR A 137 -12.36 -14.82 3.64
CA THR A 137 -13.10 -14.00 2.68
C THR A 137 -14.60 -14.16 2.89
N VAL A 138 -15.30 -13.05 3.09
CA VAL A 138 -16.75 -13.02 3.32
C VAL A 138 -17.44 -12.29 2.18
N PHE A 139 -18.53 -12.84 1.67
CA PHE A 139 -19.50 -12.09 0.89
C PHE A 139 -20.67 -11.71 1.81
N PRO A 140 -20.75 -10.47 2.33
CA PRO A 140 -21.74 -10.12 3.35
C PRO A 140 -23.18 -10.45 2.94
N ARG A 141 -23.52 -10.25 1.66
CA ARG A 141 -24.86 -10.56 1.11
C ARG A 141 -25.26 -12.04 1.23
N GLN A 142 -24.29 -12.95 1.17
CA GLN A 142 -24.54 -14.39 1.29
C GLN A 142 -24.26 -14.93 2.70
N PHE A 143 -23.76 -14.08 3.59
CA PHE A 143 -23.34 -14.49 4.92
C PHE A 143 -24.50 -14.58 5.93
N GLY A 144 -25.64 -13.96 5.61
CA GLY A 144 -26.87 -14.07 6.38
C GLY A 144 -27.58 -15.41 6.19
N ARG A 145 -28.46 -15.74 7.13
CA ARG A 145 -29.24 -16.99 7.12
C ARG A 145 -30.20 -17.01 5.93
N GLN A 146 -29.85 -17.78 4.89
CA GLN A 146 -30.70 -17.93 3.72
C GLN A 146 -31.92 -18.80 4.06
N PRO A 147 -33.13 -18.43 3.59
CA PRO A 147 -34.31 -19.25 3.78
C PRO A 147 -34.13 -20.59 3.09
N TRP A 148 -34.56 -21.66 3.75
CA TRP A 148 -34.62 -22.97 3.12
C TRP A 148 -35.69 -22.93 2.03
N LEU A 149 -35.32 -23.31 0.80
CA LEU A 149 -36.24 -23.37 -0.32
C LEU A 149 -36.74 -24.80 -0.47
N ASP A 150 -38.03 -25.05 -0.26
CA ASP A 150 -38.68 -26.30 -0.64
C ASP A 150 -39.03 -26.33 -2.14
N ASP A 151 -39.50 -27.47 -2.63
CA ASP A 151 -39.79 -27.65 -4.05
C ASP A 151 -40.93 -26.73 -4.54
N GLY A 152 -41.94 -26.48 -3.69
CA GLY A 152 -43.07 -25.61 -4.04
C GLY A 152 -42.66 -24.14 -4.19
N LEU A 153 -41.79 -23.65 -3.30
CA LEU A 153 -41.25 -22.30 -3.39
C LEU A 153 -40.30 -22.16 -4.59
N ARG A 154 -39.48 -23.18 -4.88
CA ARG A 154 -38.63 -23.18 -6.09
C ARG A 154 -39.44 -23.09 -7.37
N GLU A 155 -40.52 -23.87 -7.48
CA GLU A 155 -41.43 -23.81 -8.62
C GLU A 155 -42.08 -22.42 -8.75
N SER A 156 -42.58 -21.88 -7.63
CA SER A 156 -43.19 -20.55 -7.60
C SER A 156 -42.22 -19.46 -8.06
N ILE A 157 -40.96 -19.56 -7.66
CA ILE A 157 -39.96 -18.60 -8.11
C ILE A 157 -39.62 -18.79 -9.59
N GLY A 158 -39.51 -20.04 -10.07
CA GLY A 158 -39.31 -20.31 -11.49
C GLY A 158 -40.38 -19.67 -12.37
N ARG A 159 -41.65 -19.73 -11.94
CA ARG A 159 -42.76 -19.06 -12.64
C ARG A 159 -42.64 -17.53 -12.68
N LEU A 160 -42.06 -16.92 -11.65
CA LEU A 160 -41.79 -15.48 -11.63
C LEU A 160 -40.64 -15.12 -12.56
N ASP A 161 -39.57 -15.92 -12.54
CA ASP A 161 -38.42 -15.76 -13.43
C ASP A 161 -38.86 -15.90 -14.91
N ASP A 162 -39.70 -16.88 -15.23
CA ASP A 162 -40.28 -17.09 -16.58
C ASP A 162 -41.17 -15.92 -17.03
N ALA A 163 -41.82 -15.23 -16.09
CA ALA A 163 -42.60 -14.03 -16.34
C ALA A 163 -41.75 -12.74 -16.43
N GLY A 164 -40.43 -12.85 -16.34
CA GLY A 164 -39.49 -11.73 -16.44
C GLY A 164 -39.32 -10.93 -15.15
N TYR A 165 -39.81 -11.44 -14.01
CA TYR A 165 -39.49 -10.87 -12.70
C TYR A 165 -38.16 -11.43 -12.18
N HIS A 166 -37.51 -10.71 -11.28
CA HIS A 166 -36.32 -11.19 -10.57
C HIS A 166 -36.60 -11.28 -9.07
N VAL A 167 -36.53 -12.49 -8.53
CA VAL A 167 -36.71 -12.71 -7.09
C VAL A 167 -35.34 -12.68 -6.41
N ILE A 168 -35.16 -11.72 -5.50
CA ILE A 168 -33.92 -11.55 -4.74
C ILE A 168 -34.20 -12.00 -3.29
N PRO A 169 -33.49 -13.00 -2.75
CA PRO A 169 -33.67 -13.41 -1.36
C PRO A 169 -33.17 -12.33 -0.40
N PRO A 170 -33.55 -12.40 0.90
CA PRO A 170 -33.01 -11.50 1.91
C PRO A 170 -31.48 -11.50 1.90
N SER A 171 -30.88 -10.31 1.83
CA SER A 171 -29.43 -10.13 1.91
C SER A 171 -28.96 -10.38 3.33
N GLY A 172 -27.77 -10.96 3.47
CA GLY A 172 -27.00 -10.84 4.70
C GLY A 172 -26.50 -9.41 4.92
N THR A 173 -26.17 -9.14 6.19
CA THR A 173 -25.83 -7.83 6.74
C THR A 173 -24.46 -7.86 7.39
N PHE A 174 -23.89 -6.69 7.66
CA PHE A 174 -22.69 -6.59 8.52
C PHE A 174 -22.95 -7.12 9.92
N ARG A 175 -24.19 -7.03 10.43
CA ARG A 175 -24.55 -7.59 11.74
C ARG A 175 -24.47 -9.11 11.73
N ASP A 176 -24.85 -9.77 10.64
CA ASP A 176 -24.67 -11.22 10.49
C ASP A 176 -23.19 -11.60 10.52
N VAL A 177 -22.32 -10.80 9.87
CA VAL A 177 -20.87 -10.99 9.91
C VAL A 177 -20.31 -10.79 11.32
N ILE A 178 -20.71 -9.70 12.00
CA ILE A 178 -20.29 -9.40 13.37
C ILE A 178 -20.64 -10.55 14.31
N GLY A 179 -21.84 -11.12 14.18
CA GLY A 179 -22.29 -12.25 14.99
C GLY A 179 -21.47 -13.54 14.82
N LYS A 180 -20.55 -13.60 13.86
CA LYS A 180 -19.67 -14.74 13.57
C LYS A 180 -18.19 -14.44 13.73
N LEU A 181 -17.82 -13.25 14.18
CA LEU A 181 -16.41 -12.88 14.35
C LEU A 181 -15.69 -13.79 15.35
N ASP A 182 -16.37 -14.23 16.42
CA ASP A 182 -15.79 -15.15 17.39
C ASP A 182 -15.45 -16.52 16.75
N GLU A 183 -16.37 -17.09 15.96
CA GLU A 183 -16.14 -18.34 15.23
C GLU A 183 -14.99 -18.20 14.21
N ILE A 184 -14.91 -17.06 13.52
CA ILE A 184 -13.82 -16.77 12.57
C ILE A 184 -12.47 -16.62 13.32
N ALA A 185 -12.49 -15.99 14.49
CA ALA A 185 -11.31 -15.84 15.34
C ALA A 185 -10.85 -17.20 15.90
N ASP A 186 -11.77 -18.11 16.26
CA ASP A 186 -11.47 -19.48 16.69
C ASP A 186 -10.79 -20.30 15.59
N LEU A 187 -11.10 -20.02 14.31
CA LEU A 187 -10.38 -20.57 13.15
C LEU A 187 -8.97 -19.97 12.97
N ARG A 188 -8.55 -19.05 13.85
CA ARG A 188 -7.27 -18.33 13.81
C ARG A 188 -7.06 -17.53 12.53
N MET A 189 -8.16 -17.03 11.96
CA MET A 189 -8.13 -16.10 10.83
C MET A 189 -7.80 -14.70 11.35
N ARG A 190 -6.81 -14.03 10.73
CA ARG A 190 -6.30 -12.73 11.19
C ARG A 190 -6.82 -11.56 10.38
N ILE A 191 -7.16 -11.81 9.12
CA ILE A 191 -7.60 -10.81 8.17
C ILE A 191 -8.99 -11.22 7.70
N LEU A 192 -9.98 -10.36 7.94
CA LEU A 192 -11.29 -10.48 7.34
C LEU A 192 -11.31 -9.70 6.03
N GLN A 193 -11.44 -10.40 4.90
CA GLN A 193 -11.56 -9.78 3.59
C GLN A 193 -13.03 -9.77 3.18
N LEU A 194 -13.63 -8.58 3.09
CA LEU A 194 -14.96 -8.45 2.54
C LEU A 194 -14.91 -8.41 1.02
N LEU A 195 -15.75 -9.22 0.35
CA LEU A 195 -16.11 -8.95 -1.05
C LEU A 195 -16.77 -7.57 -1.14
N PRO A 196 -16.71 -6.89 -2.31
CA PRO A 196 -17.19 -5.53 -2.45
C PRO A 196 -18.57 -5.30 -1.81
N VAL A 197 -18.63 -4.26 -0.98
CA VAL A 197 -19.79 -3.89 -0.17
C VAL A 197 -20.69 -2.85 -0.85
N HIS A 198 -20.40 -2.55 -2.11
CA HIS A 198 -21.07 -1.51 -2.87
C HIS A 198 -22.42 -1.98 -3.41
N PRO A 199 -23.34 -1.06 -3.74
CA PRO A 199 -24.57 -1.39 -4.47
C PRO A 199 -24.24 -2.10 -5.79
N VAL A 200 -24.95 -3.21 -6.08
CA VAL A 200 -24.79 -3.98 -7.31
C VAL A 200 -26.14 -4.15 -8.02
N PRO A 201 -26.15 -4.23 -9.36
CA PRO A 201 -27.36 -4.55 -10.10
C PRO A 201 -27.78 -5.99 -9.78
N THR A 202 -29.05 -6.16 -9.44
CA THR A 202 -29.66 -7.46 -9.12
C THR A 202 -30.14 -8.20 -10.36
N THR A 203 -29.96 -7.62 -11.54
CA THR A 203 -30.40 -8.14 -12.85
C THR A 203 -29.38 -9.08 -13.50
N PHE A 204 -28.14 -9.15 -13.01
CA PHE A 204 -27.07 -9.99 -13.58
C PHE A 204 -26.67 -11.13 -12.64
N ALA A 205 -27.33 -12.29 -12.76
CA ALA A 205 -27.15 -13.44 -11.89
C ALA A 205 -25.86 -14.27 -12.16
N ARG A 206 -24.67 -13.64 -12.12
CA ARG A 206 -23.39 -14.37 -12.25
C ARG A 206 -22.94 -15.09 -10.97
N MET A 207 -23.44 -14.65 -9.80
CA MET A 207 -23.21 -15.30 -8.49
C MET A 207 -24.54 -15.57 -7.78
N GLY A 208 -25.44 -16.27 -8.47
CA GLY A 208 -26.81 -16.46 -8.03
C GLY A 208 -27.60 -15.14 -8.06
N ARG A 209 -28.69 -15.08 -7.27
CA ARG A 209 -29.68 -14.00 -7.30
C ARG A 209 -29.23 -12.69 -6.64
N PHE A 210 -28.06 -12.68 -6.00
CA PHE A 210 -27.46 -11.47 -5.41
C PHE A 210 -26.61 -10.65 -6.41
N GLY A 211 -26.44 -11.16 -7.63
CA GLY A 211 -25.57 -10.55 -8.63
C GLY A 211 -24.08 -10.69 -8.30
N SER A 212 -23.24 -10.20 -9.19
CA SER A 212 -21.79 -10.18 -8.96
C SER A 212 -21.43 -9.05 -8.01
N PRO A 213 -20.70 -9.29 -6.89
CA PRO A 213 -20.22 -8.22 -6.02
C PRO A 213 -19.28 -7.26 -6.76
N PHE A 214 -18.65 -7.70 -7.85
CA PHE A 214 -17.74 -6.88 -8.65
C PHE A 214 -18.42 -5.98 -9.68
N ALA A 215 -19.75 -6.00 -9.77
CA ALA A 215 -20.52 -5.14 -10.68
C ALA A 215 -21.03 -3.87 -9.97
N ALA A 216 -20.17 -3.19 -9.20
CA ALA A 216 -20.58 -2.05 -8.40
C ALA A 216 -21.14 -0.91 -9.27
N GLY A 217 -22.33 -0.43 -8.92
CA GLY A 217 -22.96 0.74 -9.56
C GLY A 217 -22.46 2.06 -8.99
N ASP A 218 -21.99 2.06 -7.74
CA ASP A 218 -21.39 3.21 -7.08
C ASP A 218 -20.28 2.78 -6.09
N TYR A 219 -19.05 3.19 -6.37
CA TYR A 219 -17.88 2.88 -5.53
C TYR A 219 -17.74 3.78 -4.30
N ARG A 220 -18.61 4.79 -4.14
CA ARG A 220 -18.54 5.75 -3.02
C ARG A 220 -19.52 5.43 -1.89
N THR A 221 -20.45 4.51 -2.11
CA THR A 221 -21.47 4.14 -1.13
C THR A 221 -21.35 2.68 -0.74
N VAL A 222 -21.67 2.39 0.52
CA VAL A 222 -21.94 1.03 0.99
C VAL A 222 -23.40 0.72 0.69
N ASP A 223 -23.72 -0.51 0.28
CA ASP A 223 -25.11 -0.89 0.04
C ASP A 223 -25.93 -0.75 1.33
N PRO A 224 -26.98 0.09 1.36
CA PRO A 224 -27.80 0.30 2.54
C PRO A 224 -28.60 -0.94 2.99
N ALA A 225 -28.68 -1.98 2.15
CA ALA A 225 -29.30 -3.26 2.51
C ALA A 225 -28.39 -4.15 3.37
N MET A 226 -27.12 -3.77 3.61
CA MET A 226 -26.16 -4.50 4.45
C MET A 226 -26.03 -3.95 5.88
#